data_AF-A0A0B7H6C5-F1
#
_entry.id   AF-A0A0B7H6C5-F1
#
_cell.length_a   1.000
_cell.length_b   1.000
_cell.length_c   1.000
_cell.angle_alpha   90.00
_cell.angle_beta   90.00
_cell.angle_gamma   90.00
#
_symmetry.space_group_name_H-M   'P 1'
#
loop_
_entity.id
_entity.type
_entity.pdbx_description
1 polymer ?
#
loop_
_entity_poly.entity_id
_entity_poly.type
_entity_poly.pdbx_seq_one_letter_code
_entity_poly.pdbx_strand_id
1 'polypeptide(L)' 'MKTAKKTTEMPIHKIRSWCWEHGISIYPVPYVSNGSRLKICLNKKGKETIGKDIYDNGQAIYDKINEMYRTIYEKNNK' A
#
# COMPACT_ATOMS: atom_id res chain seq x y z
N MET A 1 2.15 31.63 16.23
CA MET A 1 2.47 30.32 16.84
C MET A 1 1.45 29.30 16.34
N LYS A 2 1.89 28.25 15.62
CA LYS A 2 1.07 27.07 15.31
C LYS A 2 1.94 25.85 15.54
N THR A 3 1.91 25.31 16.76
CA THR A 3 2.57 24.06 17.12
C THR A 3 1.80 22.93 16.43
N ALA A 4 2.27 22.50 15.26
CA ALA A 4 1.80 21.28 14.64
C ALA A 4 2.11 20.12 15.58
N LYS A 5 1.07 19.48 16.12
CA LYS A 5 1.20 18.23 16.87
C LYS A 5 1.93 17.23 15.96
N LYS A 6 3.18 16.91 16.31
CA LYS A 6 3.92 15.76 15.78
C LYS A 6 3.19 14.52 16.31
N THR A 7 2.11 14.13 15.66
CA THR A 7 1.59 12.77 15.80
C THR A 7 2.75 11.90 15.32
N THR A 8 3.33 11.11 16.21
CA THR A 8 4.33 10.09 15.84
C THR A 8 3.59 9.08 14.96
N GLU A 9 3.48 9.38 13.66
CA GLU A 9 2.86 8.47 12.71
C GLU A 9 3.63 7.16 12.78
N MET A 10 2.90 6.06 13.00
CA MET A 10 3.51 4.73 13.03
C MET A 10 4.37 4.52 11.78
N PRO A 11 5.63 4.07 11.93
CA PRO A 11 6.48 3.81 10.78
C PRO A 11 5.80 2.86 9.78
N ILE A 12 5.94 3.14 8.49
CA ILE A 12 5.26 2.38 7.43
C ILE A 12 5.56 0.88 7.48
N HIS A 13 6.76 0.47 7.92
CA HIS A 13 7.12 -0.93 8.06
C HIS A 13 6.29 -1.64 9.16
N LYS A 14 5.95 -0.97 10.26
CA LYS A 14 5.09 -1.53 11.32
C LYS A 14 3.65 -1.68 10.83
N ILE A 15 3.16 -0.70 10.08
CA ILE A 15 1.84 -0.75 9.43
C ILE A 15 1.75 -1.94 8.48
N ARG A 16 2.77 -2.13 7.63
CA ARG A 16 2.86 -3.27 6.71
C ARG A 16 2.89 -4.60 7.45
N SER A 17 3.71 -4.73 8.50
CA SER A 17 3.76 -5.94 9.33
C SER A 17 2.39 -6.29 9.90
N TRP A 18 1.68 -5.32 10.49
CA TRP A 18 0.33 -5.53 10.98
C TRP A 18 -0.62 -6.03 9.89
N CYS A 19 -0.57 -5.41 8.70
CA CYS A 19 -1.40 -5.85 7.57
C CYS A 19 -1.08 -7.30 7.14
N TRP A 20 0.20 -7.67 7.09
CA TRP A 20 0.62 -9.03 6.72
C TRP A 20 0.16 -10.08 7.73
N GLU A 21 0.26 -9.78 9.03
CA GLU A 21 -0.27 -10.64 10.11
C GLU A 21 -1.78 -10.84 9.99
N HIS A 22 -2.50 -9.87 9.42
CA HIS A 22 -3.95 -9.95 9.16
C HIS A 22 -4.29 -10.50 7.77
N GLY A 23 -3.30 -11.03 7.04
CA GLY A 23 -3.45 -11.63 5.72
C GLY A 23 -3.72 -10.62 4.61
N ILE A 24 -3.22 -9.39 4.74
CA ILE A 24 -3.38 -8.33 3.73
C ILE A 24 -2.01 -7.98 3.16
N SER A 25 -1.78 -8.30 1.89
CA SER A 25 -0.60 -7.85 1.16
C SER A 25 -1.00 -7.04 -0.07
N ILE A 26 -0.19 -6.03 -0.37
CA ILE A 26 -0.36 -5.09 -1.48
C ILE A 26 0.98 -4.98 -2.19
N TYR A 27 1.01 -5.29 -3.48
CA TYR A 27 2.23 -5.36 -4.28
C TYR A 27 1.98 -4.96 -5.73
N PRO A 28 3.00 -4.44 -6.42
CA PRO A 28 2.90 -4.20 -7.84
C PRO A 28 2.91 -5.53 -8.62
N VAL A 29 2.15 -5.59 -9.71
CA VAL A 29 2.15 -6.68 -10.68
C VAL A 29 2.40 -6.14 -12.08
N PRO A 30 3.20 -6.81 -12.93
CA PRO A 30 3.41 -6.38 -14.31
C PRO A 30 2.11 -6.29 -15.08
N TYR A 31 1.87 -5.15 -15.74
CA TYR A 31 0.79 -5.00 -16.72
C TYR A 31 1.26 -5.38 -18.13
N VAL A 32 2.54 -5.15 -18.41
CA VAL A 32 3.22 -5.48 -19.67
C VAL A 32 4.43 -6.37 -19.37
N SER A 33 4.79 -7.24 -20.32
CA SER A 33 5.81 -8.28 -20.11
C SER A 33 7.19 -7.75 -19.74
N ASN A 34 7.55 -6.54 -20.16
CA ASN A 34 8.84 -5.91 -19.83
C ASN A 34 8.85 -5.19 -18.47
N GLY A 35 7.74 -5.21 -17.73
CA GLY A 35 7.65 -4.61 -16.39
C GLY A 35 7.72 -3.08 -16.36
N SER A 36 7.63 -2.38 -17.50
CA SER A 36 7.67 -0.91 -17.53
C SER A 36 6.37 -0.27 -17.00
N ARG A 37 5.25 -0.99 -17.14
CA ARG A 37 3.93 -0.59 -16.63
C ARG A 37 3.44 -1.62 -15.63
N LEU A 38 2.92 -1.15 -14.51
CA LEU A 38 2.52 -1.94 -13.36
C LEU A 38 1.08 -1.63 -12.95
N LYS A 39 0.38 -2.62 -12.41
CA LYS A 39 -0.87 -2.45 -11.67
C LYS A 39 -0.63 -2.80 -10.21
N ILE A 40 -1.51 -2.37 -9.31
CA ILE A 40 -1.45 -2.76 -7.90
C ILE A 40 -2.37 -3.95 -7.67
N CYS A 41 -1.84 -5.02 -7.09
CA CYS A 41 -2.62 -6.14 -6.56
C CYS A 41 -2.83 -5.95 -5.05
N LEU A 42 -4.09 -6.08 -4.61
CA LEU A 42 -4.45 -6.28 -3.21
C LEU A 42 -4.82 -7.75 -3.01
N ASN A 43 -4.03 -8.45 -2.22
CA ASN A 43 -4.34 -9.81 -1.79
C ASN A 43 -4.85 -9.77 -0.34
N LYS A 44 -6.08 -10.25 -0.14
CA LYS A 44 -6.68 -10.41 1.17
C LYS A 44 -6.99 -11.88 1.41
N LYS A 45 -6.18 -12.52 2.27
CA LYS A 45 -6.30 -13.93 2.66
C LYS A 45 -6.38 -14.87 1.46
N GLY A 46 -5.51 -14.64 0.47
CA GLY A 46 -5.44 -15.43 -0.76
C GLY A 46 -6.38 -14.97 -1.87
N LYS A 47 -7.28 -14.00 -1.62
CA LYS A 47 -8.16 -13.43 -2.66
C LYS A 47 -7.51 -12.18 -3.24
N GLU A 48 -7.08 -12.28 -4.49
CA GLU A 48 -6.45 -11.19 -5.23
C GLU A 48 -7.48 -10.29 -5.90
N THR A 49 -7.24 -8.99 -5.84
CA THR A 49 -7.97 -7.96 -6.59
C THR A 49 -6.96 -7.05 -7.26
N ILE A 50 -6.98 -7.01 -8.60
CA ILE A 50 -6.09 -6.18 -9.39
C ILE A 50 -6.76 -4.83 -9.63
N GLY A 51 -6.07 -3.75 -9.27
CA GLY A 51 -6.50 -2.38 -9.51
C GLY A 51 -6.59 -2.04 -11.01
N LYS A 52 -7.43 -1.05 -11.34
CA LYS A 52 -7.62 -0.61 -12.72
C LYS A 52 -6.52 0.35 -13.19
N ASP A 53 -5.96 1.13 -12.27
CA ASP A 53 -4.96 2.14 -12.55
C ASP A 53 -3.62 1.53 -12.97
N ILE A 54 -2.98 2.16 -13.96
CA ILE A 54 -1.70 1.73 -14.50
C ILE A 54 -0.64 2.78 -14.15
N TYR A 55 0.45 2.32 -13.55
CA TYR A 55 1.57 3.15 -13.13
C TYR A 55 2.80 2.83 -13.98
N ASP A 56 3.68 3.81 -14.16
CA ASP A 56 5.06 3.53 -14.55
C ASP A 56 5.79 2.82 -13.40
N ASN A 57 6.79 2.02 -13.75
CA ASN A 57 7.69 1.42 -12.77
C ASN A 57 8.59 2.50 -12.15
N GLY A 58 8.14 3.06 -11.03
CA GLY A 58 8.82 4.15 -10.34
C GLY A 58 8.20 4.46 -8.98
N GLN A 59 8.64 5.53 -8.33
CA GLN A 59 8.28 5.85 -6.96
C GLN A 59 6.77 5.96 -6.71
N ALA A 60 6.02 6.50 -7.68
CA ALA A 60 4.59 6.77 -7.56
C ALA A 60 3.74 5.54 -7.19
N ILE A 61 4.05 4.34 -7.73
CA ILE A 61 3.31 3.13 -7.38
C ILE A 61 3.57 2.72 -5.92
N TYR A 62 4.80 2.86 -5.44
CA TYR A 62 5.18 2.49 -4.08
C TYR A 62 4.60 3.45 -3.05
N ASP A 63 4.53 4.74 -3.39
CA ASP A 63 3.85 5.74 -2.57
C ASP A 63 2.36 5.42 -2.46
N LYS A 64 1.71 5.03 -3.58
CA LYS A 64 0.31 4.61 -3.55
C LYS A 64 0.10 3.35 -2.73
N ILE A 65 0.97 2.35 -2.85
CA ILE A 65 0.93 1.13 -2.03
C ILE A 65 1.04 1.49 -0.54
N ASN A 66 1.93 2.42 -0.17
CA ASN A 66 2.08 2.88 1.22
C ASN A 66 0.82 3.59 1.73
N GLU A 67 0.21 4.45 0.91
CA GLU A 67 -1.06 5.11 1.22
C GLU A 67 -2.18 4.10 1.45
N MET A 68 -2.26 3.04 0.63
CA MET A 68 -3.24 1.97 0.78
C MET A 68 -3.05 1.19 2.09
N TYR A 69 -1.80 0.84 2.43
CA TYR A 69 -1.50 0.19 3.72
C TYR A 69 -1.92 1.06 4.90
N ARG A 70 -1.56 2.36 4.89
CA ARG A 70 -1.98 3.32 5.94
C ARG A 70 -3.49 3.38 6.06
N THR A 71 -4.19 3.54 4.94
CA THR A 71 -5.65 3.63 4.90
C THR A 71 -6.31 2.39 5.51
N ILE A 72 -5.83 1.19 5.17
CA ILE A 72 -6.37 -0.06 5.72
C ILE A 72 -6.10 -0.16 7.23
N TYR A 73 -4.87 0.11 7.66
CA TYR A 73 -4.50 0.06 9.08
C TYR A 73 -5.34 1.04 9.92
N GLU A 74 -5.45 2.29 9.47
CA GLU A 74 -6.23 3.32 10.17
C GLU A 74 -7.70 2.93 10.27
N LYS A 75 -8.30 2.36 9.22
CA LYS A 75 -9.70 1.91 9.24
C LYS A 75 -9.98 0.77 10.22
N ASN A 76 -8.97 0.00 10.62
CA ASN A 76 -9.13 -1.14 11.53
C ASN A 76 -8.67 -0.84 12.97
N ASN A 77 -8.05 0.31 13.21
CA ASN A 77 -7.47 0.69 14.51
C ASN A 77 -7.92 2.09 14.98
N LYS A 78 -8.90 2.70 14.30
CA LYS A 78 -9.64 3.90 14.73
C LYS A 78 -11.07 3.52 15.05
#